data_AF-A0A2D4NHL7-F1
#
_entry.id   AF-A0A2D4NHL7-F1
#
_cell.length_a   1.000
_cell.length_b   1.000
_cell.length_c   1.000
_cell.angle_alpha   90.00
_cell.angle_beta   90.00
_cell.angle_gamma   90.00
#
_symmetry.space_group_name_H-M   'P 1'
#
loop_
_entity.id
_entity.type
_entity.pdbx_description
1 polymer ?
#
loop_
_entity_poly.entity_id
_entity_poly.type
_entity_poly.pdbx_seq_one_letter_code
_entity_poly.pdbx_strand_id
1 'polypeptide(L)'
;QMLVSTSGFLISFSNVSGKDIQPLIKQWVDQSSVVKFYGSFAFNRKRNVLELEIKQDYTSPGTQKYVGPLKVTVQELDGSFNHTLQIEENSLKHDIPCHSKSRRNKKKKIPLMNGEEVDMDLSAMDADSPLLWIRIDPDMSVLRKVEFEQADFMWQY
;
A
#
# COMPACT_ATOMS: atom_id res chain seq x y z
N GLN A 1 -5.07 -40.82 17.78
CA GLN A 1 -4.72 -39.65 16.94
C GLN A 1 -5.98 -38.84 16.73
N MET A 2 -6.01 -37.57 17.12
CA MET A 2 -7.21 -36.74 16.97
C MET A 2 -7.27 -36.28 15.51
N LEU A 3 -8.24 -36.82 14.75
CA LEU A 3 -8.51 -36.40 13.37
C LEU A 3 -9.34 -35.12 13.43
N VAL A 4 -8.74 -33.99 13.07
CA VAL A 4 -9.41 -32.68 13.06
C VAL A 4 -9.70 -32.30 11.61
N SER A 5 -10.98 -32.14 11.29
CA SER A 5 -11.42 -31.59 10.00
C SER A 5 -11.29 -30.06 9.99
N THR A 6 -11.31 -29.44 8.80
CA THR A 6 -11.38 -27.97 8.66
C THR A 6 -12.51 -27.39 9.50
N SER A 7 -13.70 -27.99 9.46
CA SER A 7 -14.84 -27.55 10.28
C SER A 7 -14.56 -27.60 11.79
N GLY A 8 -13.93 -28.68 12.28
CA GLY A 8 -13.54 -28.80 13.68
C GLY A 8 -12.52 -27.73 14.10
N PHE A 9 -11.54 -27.46 13.25
CA PHE A 9 -10.55 -26.40 13.48
C PHE A 9 -11.19 -25.01 13.55
N LEU A 10 -12.10 -24.68 12.63
CA LEU A 10 -12.78 -23.37 12.59
C LEU A 10 -13.63 -23.10 13.82
N ILE A 11 -14.34 -24.13 14.32
CA ILE A 11 -15.11 -24.05 15.56
C ILE A 11 -14.17 -23.76 16.74
N SER A 12 -13.06 -24.49 16.86
CA SER A 12 -12.07 -24.26 17.91
C SER A 12 -11.47 -22.85 17.85
N PHE A 13 -11.11 -22.37 16.65
CA PHE A 13 -10.59 -21.01 16.47
C PHE A 13 -11.59 -19.94 16.90
N SER A 14 -12.86 -20.07 16.49
CA SER A 14 -13.93 -19.13 16.86
C SER A 14 -14.15 -19.12 18.38
N ASN A 15 -14.12 -20.29 19.01
CA ASN A 15 -14.31 -20.41 20.47
C ASN A 15 -13.18 -19.74 21.27
N VAL A 16 -11.95 -19.76 20.75
CA VAL A 16 -10.78 -19.16 21.42
C VAL A 16 -10.65 -17.66 21.14
N SER A 17 -10.86 -17.23 19.89
CA SER A 17 -10.58 -15.85 19.47
C SER A 17 -11.80 -14.93 19.47
N GLY A 18 -13.01 -15.49 19.38
CA GLY A 18 -14.25 -14.74 19.18
C GLY A 18 -14.37 -14.02 17.82
N LYS A 19 -13.45 -14.27 16.88
CA LYS A 19 -13.43 -13.61 15.56
C LYS A 19 -14.06 -14.48 14.48
N ASP A 20 -14.83 -13.86 13.59
CA ASP A 20 -15.30 -14.49 12.36
C ASP A 20 -14.20 -14.48 11.29
N ILE A 21 -13.71 -15.67 10.91
CA ILE A 21 -12.71 -15.87 9.85
C ILE A 21 -13.32 -16.39 8.55
N GLN A 22 -14.64 -16.55 8.46
CA GLN A 22 -15.30 -16.93 7.21
C GLN A 22 -14.97 -15.99 6.05
N PRO A 23 -14.89 -14.66 6.22
CA PRO A 23 -14.47 -13.77 5.14
C PRO A 23 -13.06 -14.06 4.63
N LEU A 24 -12.12 -14.36 5.53
CA LEU A 24 -10.73 -14.71 5.19
C LEU A 24 -10.68 -16.00 4.37
N ILE A 25 -11.41 -17.04 4.80
CA ILE A 25 -11.48 -18.35 4.12
C ILE A 25 -12.08 -18.18 2.74
N LYS A 26 -13.19 -17.46 2.64
CA LYS A 26 -13.85 -17.19 1.37
C LYS A 26 -12.91 -16.48 0.39
N GLN A 27 -12.11 -15.54 0.89
CA GLN A 27 -11.21 -14.73 0.06
C GLN A 27 -9.92 -15.47 -0.36
N TRP A 28 -9.36 -16.31 0.51
CA TRP A 28 -8.02 -16.90 0.32
C TRP A 28 -7.97 -18.41 0.15
N VAL A 29 -9.01 -19.13 0.59
CA VAL A 29 -9.06 -20.60 0.55
C VAL A 29 -10.05 -21.07 -0.51
N ASP A 30 -11.24 -20.49 -0.54
CA ASP A 30 -12.31 -20.91 -1.45
C ASP A 30 -12.19 -20.26 -2.84
N GLN A 31 -11.36 -19.22 -2.97
CA GLN A 31 -11.17 -18.46 -4.20
C GLN A 31 -9.71 -18.50 -4.65
N SER A 32 -9.47 -18.97 -5.88
CA SER A 32 -8.14 -19.06 -6.48
C SER A 32 -7.82 -17.85 -7.37
N SER A 33 -8.04 -16.64 -6.86
CA SER A 33 -7.97 -15.40 -7.64
C SER A 33 -7.05 -14.35 -7.02
N VAL A 34 -6.43 -13.54 -7.88
CA VAL A 34 -5.49 -12.47 -7.49
C VAL A 34 -6.20 -11.12 -7.54
N VAL A 35 -5.89 -10.22 -6.62
CA VAL A 35 -6.38 -8.84 -6.72
C VAL A 35 -5.46 -8.06 -7.66
N LYS A 36 -5.99 -7.36 -8.67
CA LYS A 36 -5.17 -6.50 -9.52
C LYS A 36 -5.42 -5.03 -9.18
N PHE A 37 -4.38 -4.33 -8.74
CA PHE A 37 -4.42 -2.90 -8.48
C PHE A 37 -3.64 -2.13 -9.55
N TYR A 38 -4.18 -1.00 -9.97
CA TYR A 38 -3.48 0.04 -10.71
C TYR A 38 -3.44 1.27 -9.84
N GLY A 39 -2.25 1.79 -9.55
CA GLY A 39 -2.11 3.03 -8.81
C GLY A 39 -1.38 4.09 -9.62
N SER A 40 -1.81 5.32 -9.43
CA SER A 40 -1.18 6.52 -9.97
C SER A 40 -1.31 7.63 -8.94
N PHE A 41 -0.50 8.68 -9.08
CA PHE A 41 -0.57 9.79 -8.16
C PHE A 41 -0.24 11.12 -8.80
N ALA A 42 -0.68 12.19 -8.15
CA ALA A 42 -0.25 13.55 -8.40
C ALA A 42 0.13 14.22 -7.08
N PHE A 43 1.06 15.18 -7.12
CA PHE A 43 1.40 15.97 -5.94
C PHE A 43 0.83 17.39 -6.07
N ASN A 44 -0.05 17.76 -5.14
CA ASN A 44 -0.62 19.09 -5.05
C ASN A 44 0.25 20.00 -4.17
N ARG A 45 1.16 20.73 -4.81
CA ARG A 45 2.08 21.65 -4.14
C ARG A 45 1.38 22.68 -3.25
N LYS A 46 0.26 23.25 -3.70
CA LYS A 46 -0.42 24.32 -2.95
C LYS A 46 -1.01 23.81 -1.64
N ARG A 47 -1.52 22.57 -1.65
CA ARG A 47 -2.13 21.92 -0.49
C ARG A 47 -1.14 21.08 0.32
N ASN A 48 0.07 20.83 -0.21
CA ASN A 48 1.05 19.87 0.31
C ASN A 48 0.43 18.47 0.50
N VAL A 49 -0.27 18.00 -0.54
CA VAL A 49 -1.05 16.76 -0.52
C VAL A 49 -0.63 15.86 -1.67
N LEU A 50 -0.41 14.58 -1.37
CA LEU A 50 -0.35 13.50 -2.34
C LEU A 50 -1.79 13.09 -2.70
N GLU A 51 -2.18 13.32 -3.94
CA GLU A 51 -3.46 12.89 -4.51
C GLU A 51 -3.25 11.50 -5.12
N LEU A 52 -3.61 10.45 -4.38
CA LEU A 52 -3.40 9.05 -4.76
C LEU A 52 -4.68 8.47 -5.39
N GLU A 53 -4.56 7.84 -6.55
CA GLU A 53 -5.63 7.09 -7.19
C GLU A 53 -5.29 5.60 -7.20
N ILE A 54 -6.23 4.76 -6.76
CA ILE A 54 -6.12 3.30 -6.79
C ILE A 54 -7.35 2.75 -7.50
N LYS A 55 -7.13 2.01 -8.57
CA LYS A 55 -8.16 1.28 -9.33
C LYS A 55 -7.95 -0.21 -9.19
N GLN A 56 -9.04 -0.95 -9.19
CA GLN A 56 -9.04 -2.40 -9.25
C GLN A 56 -9.36 -2.86 -10.68
N ASP A 57 -8.83 -4.02 -11.06
CA ASP A 57 -9.35 -4.80 -12.18
C ASP A 57 -9.69 -6.19 -11.69
N TYR A 58 -10.98 -6.45 -11.64
CA TYR A 58 -11.58 -7.75 -11.35
C TYR A 58 -12.36 -8.29 -12.56
N THR A 59 -12.17 -7.71 -13.74
CA THR A 59 -12.81 -8.14 -14.99
C THR A 59 -11.93 -9.11 -15.78
N SER A 60 -10.62 -9.07 -15.55
CA SER A 60 -9.66 -9.99 -16.14
C SER A 60 -9.83 -11.43 -15.61
N PRO A 61 -9.63 -12.47 -16.44
CA PRO A 61 -9.66 -13.86 -15.97
C PRO A 61 -8.71 -14.09 -14.79
N GLY A 62 -9.19 -14.76 -13.74
CA GLY A 62 -8.39 -15.06 -12.54
C GLY A 62 -8.23 -13.91 -11.55
N THR A 63 -8.96 -12.80 -11.73
CA THR A 63 -8.94 -11.66 -10.81
C THR A 63 -10.20 -11.59 -9.94
N GLN A 64 -10.09 -10.97 -8.75
CA GLN A 64 -11.21 -10.77 -7.83
C GLN A 64 -11.29 -9.34 -7.29
N LYS A 65 -12.51 -8.92 -6.92
CA LYS A 65 -12.73 -7.65 -6.23
C LYS A 65 -12.23 -7.75 -4.80
N TYR A 66 -11.40 -6.80 -4.39
CA TYR A 66 -11.00 -6.62 -3.01
C TYR A 66 -11.87 -5.57 -2.31
N VAL A 67 -12.26 -5.86 -1.08
CA VAL A 67 -12.92 -4.93 -0.17
C VAL A 67 -12.23 -5.06 1.18
N GLY A 68 -11.64 -3.97 1.66
CA GLY A 68 -10.91 -3.97 2.92
C GLY A 68 -9.78 -2.96 3.02
N PRO A 69 -9.02 -3.00 4.11
CA PRO A 69 -7.94 -2.07 4.38
C PRO A 69 -6.70 -2.38 3.55
N LEU A 70 -6.25 -1.42 2.73
CA LEU A 70 -5.02 -1.48 1.97
C LEU A 70 -3.98 -0.52 2.57
N LYS A 71 -2.87 -1.06 3.04
CA LYS A 71 -1.75 -0.25 3.56
C LYS A 71 -1.00 0.40 2.40
N VAL A 72 -0.62 1.66 2.56
CA VAL A 72 0.24 2.41 1.63
C VAL A 72 1.33 3.09 2.43
N THR A 73 2.57 2.95 2.02
CA THR A 73 3.71 3.65 2.63
C THR A 73 4.19 4.74 1.68
N VAL A 74 4.31 5.95 2.21
CA VAL A 74 4.85 7.11 1.52
C VAL A 74 6.19 7.44 2.15
N GLN A 75 7.26 7.33 1.38
CA GLN A 75 8.56 7.86 1.78
C GLN A 75 8.65 9.30 1.34
N GLU A 76 8.84 10.17 2.31
CA GLU A 76 9.07 11.59 2.10
C GLU A 76 10.50 11.97 2.51
N LEU A 77 10.89 13.22 2.24
CA LEU A 77 12.22 13.74 2.58
C LEU A 77 12.56 13.71 4.09
N ASP A 78 11.56 13.74 4.97
CA ASP A 78 11.76 13.74 6.44
C ASP A 78 11.41 12.40 7.10
N GLY A 79 11.01 11.38 6.32
CA GLY A 79 10.77 10.03 6.85
C GLY A 79 9.72 9.23 6.09
N SER A 80 9.46 8.02 6.59
CA SER A 80 8.45 7.10 6.07
C SER A 80 7.14 7.22 6.85
N PHE A 81 6.03 7.32 6.13
CA PHE A 81 4.69 7.43 6.72
C PHE A 81 3.77 6.33 6.19
N ASN A 82 3.09 5.64 7.10
CA ASN A 82 2.15 4.57 6.76
C ASN A 82 0.71 5.09 6.81
N HIS A 83 -0.05 4.78 5.78
CA HIS A 83 -1.46 5.13 5.64
C HIS A 83 -2.26 3.86 5.39
N THR A 84 -3.46 3.77 5.96
CA THR A 84 -4.39 2.67 5.70
C THR A 84 -5.60 3.22 4.97
N LEU A 85 -5.76 2.78 3.73
CA LEU A 85 -6.88 3.18 2.87
C LEU A 85 -7.98 2.12 2.94
N GLN A 86 -9.23 2.54 3.02
CA GLN A 86 -10.35 1.60 2.93
C GLN A 86 -10.78 1.46 1.47
N ILE A 87 -10.59 0.27 0.91
CA ILE A 87 -11.02 -0.06 -0.45
C ILE A 87 -12.45 -0.61 -0.39
N GLU A 88 -13.40 0.14 -0.93
CA GLU A 88 -14.82 -0.25 -0.99
C GLU A 88 -15.31 -0.34 -2.44
N GLU A 89 -14.82 0.57 -3.27
CA GLU A 89 -15.20 0.75 -4.67
C GLU A 89 -14.11 0.27 -5.64
N ASN A 90 -14.46 0.25 -6.94
CA ASN A 90 -13.52 -0.11 -8.00
C ASN A 90 -12.42 0.95 -8.19
N SER A 91 -12.71 2.22 -7.89
CA SER A 91 -11.77 3.33 -8.02
C SER A 91 -11.84 4.18 -6.77
N LEU A 92 -10.71 4.33 -6.09
CA LEU A 92 -10.55 5.18 -4.93
C LEU A 92 -9.63 6.35 -5.29
N LYS A 93 -10.05 7.57 -4.95
CA LYS A 93 -9.17 8.73 -4.89
C LYS A 93 -9.03 9.16 -3.44
N HIS A 94 -7.78 9.32 -2.98
CA HIS A 94 -7.50 9.63 -1.59
C HIS A 94 -6.39 10.68 -1.48
N ASP A 95 -6.68 11.72 -0.70
CA ASP A 95 -5.75 12.82 -0.43
C ASP A 95 -4.95 12.50 0.84
N ILE A 96 -3.64 12.33 0.70
CA ILE A 96 -2.71 12.09 1.80
C ILE A 96 -1.94 13.38 2.10
N PRO A 97 -2.12 14.02 3.27
CA PRO A 97 -1.31 15.16 3.67
C PRO A 97 0.16 14.75 3.83
N CYS A 98 1.07 15.47 3.18
CA CYS A 98 2.50 15.25 3.35
C CYS A 98 3.02 15.98 4.60
N HIS A 99 3.93 15.35 5.32
CA HIS A 99 4.52 15.88 6.55
C HIS A 99 5.72 16.79 6.25
N SER A 100 6.48 16.41 5.24
CA SER A 100 7.71 17.06 4.79
C SER A 100 7.37 18.27 3.93
N LYS A 101 8.29 19.24 3.94
CA LYS A 101 8.26 20.39 3.03
C LYS A 101 9.38 20.25 2.01
N SER A 102 9.07 20.45 0.74
CA SER A 102 10.09 20.53 -0.31
C SER A 102 11.08 21.64 0.00
N ARG A 103 12.38 21.33 0.03
CA ARG A 103 13.46 22.32 0.10
C ARG A 103 14.43 22.06 -1.02
N ARG A 104 14.88 23.12 -1.69
CA ARG A 104 15.85 23.07 -2.79
C ARG A 104 17.25 22.72 -2.26
N ASN A 105 17.43 21.46 -1.90
CA ASN A 105 18.72 20.90 -1.52
C ASN A 105 19.11 19.86 -2.56
N LYS A 106 20.35 19.91 -3.05
CA LYS A 106 20.85 18.90 -3.99
C LYS A 106 21.20 17.58 -3.30
N LYS A 107 21.48 17.63 -2.00
CA LYS A 107 21.77 16.46 -1.16
C LYS A 107 21.10 16.60 0.19
N LYS A 108 20.63 15.48 0.74
CA LYS A 108 20.04 15.42 2.08
C LYS A 108 20.27 14.04 2.67
N LYS A 109 20.53 13.99 3.99
CA LYS A 109 20.41 12.75 4.77
C LYS A 109 18.95 12.50 5.07
N ILE A 110 18.46 11.34 4.65
CA ILE A 110 17.04 10.98 4.73
C ILE A 110 16.91 9.79 5.67
N PRO A 111 16.09 9.91 6.73
CA PRO A 111 15.83 8.79 7.62
C PRO A 111 14.93 7.77 6.93
N LEU A 112 15.36 6.52 6.96
CA LEU A 112 14.61 5.37 6.48
C LEU A 112 13.80 4.74 7.62
N MET A 113 12.84 3.89 7.26
CA MET A 113 11.98 3.18 8.23
C MET A 113 12.75 2.29 9.22
N ASN A 114 13.96 1.86 8.86
CA ASN A 114 14.83 1.02 9.70
C ASN A 114 15.67 1.85 10.70
N GLY A 115 15.54 3.18 10.71
CA GLY A 115 16.31 4.08 11.55
C GLY A 115 17.68 4.47 10.99
N GLU A 116 18.07 3.97 9.82
CA GLU A 116 19.28 4.39 9.13
C GLU A 116 19.06 5.73 8.40
N GLU A 117 20.13 6.50 8.23
CA GLU A 117 20.13 7.70 7.41
C GLU A 117 20.92 7.45 6.13
N VAL A 118 20.33 7.77 4.99
CA VAL A 118 20.98 7.64 3.68
C VAL A 118 21.20 9.03 3.07
N ASP A 119 22.43 9.29 2.62
CA ASP A 119 22.76 10.46 1.83
C ASP A 119 22.18 10.30 0.42
N MET A 120 21.14 11.09 0.09
CA MET A 120 20.47 11.04 -1.19
C MET A 120 20.82 12.23 -2.08
N ASP A 121 21.05 11.96 -3.37
CA ASP A 121 21.14 12.97 -4.42
C ASP A 121 19.74 13.28 -4.95
N LEU A 122 19.32 14.54 -4.80
CA LEU A 122 17.98 15.01 -5.16
C LEU A 122 17.96 15.73 -6.52
N SER A 123 19.04 15.67 -7.30
CA SER A 123 19.14 16.35 -8.60
C SER A 123 18.14 15.88 -9.65
N ALA A 124 17.72 14.61 -9.61
CA ALA A 124 16.73 14.03 -10.51
C ALA A 124 15.26 14.25 -10.05
N MET A 125 15.07 14.78 -8.84
CA MET A 125 13.74 14.97 -8.24
C MET A 125 13.16 16.33 -8.62
N ASP A 126 11.83 16.43 -8.69
CA ASP A 126 11.16 17.73 -8.68
C ASP A 126 11.47 18.46 -7.37
N ALA A 127 12.18 19.59 -7.47
CA ALA A 127 12.63 20.37 -6.34
C ALA A 127 11.47 20.93 -5.48
N ASP A 128 10.24 20.90 -6.00
CA ASP A 128 9.03 21.36 -5.34
C ASP A 128 8.15 20.21 -4.81
N SER A 129 8.58 18.94 -4.95
CA SER A 129 7.92 17.76 -4.37
C SER A 129 8.75 17.19 -3.20
N PRO A 130 8.14 16.83 -2.06
CA PRO A 130 8.84 16.14 -0.98
C PRO A 130 8.81 14.61 -1.10
N LEU A 131 8.20 14.05 -2.16
CA LEU A 131 7.93 12.62 -2.29
C LEU A 131 9.12 11.88 -2.91
N LEU A 132 9.55 10.81 -2.25
CA LEU A 132 10.63 9.94 -2.74
C LEU A 132 10.09 8.69 -3.41
N TRP A 133 9.19 7.96 -2.75
CA TRP A 133 8.54 6.80 -3.32
C TRP A 133 7.25 6.46 -2.60
N ILE A 134 6.41 5.69 -3.29
CA ILE A 134 5.14 5.17 -2.75
C ILE A 134 5.14 3.65 -2.93
N ARG A 135 4.72 2.91 -1.90
CA ARG A 135 4.58 1.45 -1.95
C ARG A 135 3.18 1.06 -1.50
N ILE A 136 2.50 0.29 -2.34
CA ILE A 136 1.17 -0.25 -2.03
C ILE A 136 1.35 -1.63 -1.39
N ASP A 137 0.66 -1.85 -0.27
CA ASP A 137 0.70 -3.01 0.62
C ASP A 137 2.12 -3.62 0.77
N PRO A 138 3.05 -2.91 1.42
CA PRO A 138 4.43 -3.38 1.58
C PRO A 138 4.51 -4.67 2.42
N ASP A 139 3.53 -4.93 3.28
CA ASP A 139 3.52 -6.09 4.18
C ASP A 139 3.04 -7.38 3.48
N MET A 140 2.64 -7.29 2.20
CA MET A 140 2.11 -8.39 1.41
C MET A 140 0.89 -9.09 2.05
N SER A 141 0.01 -8.28 2.64
CA SER A 141 -1.23 -8.76 3.26
C SER A 141 -2.25 -9.30 2.26
N VAL A 142 -2.15 -8.93 0.98
CA VAL A 142 -3.07 -9.33 -0.09
C VAL A 142 -2.30 -10.02 -1.23
N LEU A 143 -2.75 -11.20 -1.67
CA LEU A 143 -2.29 -11.85 -2.91
C LEU A 143 -2.73 -10.98 -4.09
N ARG A 144 -1.80 -10.20 -4.62
CA ARG A 144 -2.12 -9.18 -5.60
C ARG A 144 -1.04 -8.99 -6.64
N LYS A 145 -1.43 -8.34 -7.73
CA LYS A 145 -0.55 -7.70 -8.69
C LYS A 145 -0.77 -6.20 -8.58
N VAL A 146 0.29 -5.43 -8.34
CA VAL A 146 0.24 -3.96 -8.35
C VAL A 146 0.95 -3.46 -9.60
N GLU A 147 0.26 -2.67 -10.40
CA GLU A 147 0.84 -1.85 -11.46
C GLU A 147 0.82 -0.40 -10.95
N PHE A 148 1.98 0.24 -10.87
CA PHE A 148 2.10 1.58 -10.27
C PHE A 148 2.94 2.48 -11.17
N GLU A 149 2.44 3.68 -11.45
CA GLU A 149 3.15 4.68 -12.24
C GLU A 149 3.88 5.66 -11.32
N GLN A 150 5.22 5.69 -11.43
CA GLN A 150 6.07 6.66 -10.75
C GLN A 150 7.38 6.84 -11.54
N ALA A 151 8.09 7.94 -11.30
CA ALA A 151 9.35 8.23 -11.99
C ALA A 151 10.45 7.21 -11.65
N ASP A 152 11.39 7.00 -12.58
CA ASP A 152 12.45 5.99 -12.44
C ASP A 152 13.25 6.10 -11.14
N PHE A 153 13.59 7.33 -10.71
CA PHE A 153 14.34 7.54 -9.47
C PHE A 153 13.57 7.03 -8.24
N MET A 154 12.24 7.04 -8.26
CA MET A 154 11.39 6.58 -7.16
C MET A 154 11.41 5.04 -7.01
N TRP A 155 11.99 4.31 -7.96
CA TRP A 155 12.22 2.87 -7.88
C TRP A 155 13.62 2.50 -7.38
N GLN A 156 14.57 3.44 -7.44
CA GLN A 156 15.97 3.19 -7.11
C GLN A 156 16.27 3.32 -5.61
N TYR A 157 15.38 4.00 -4.87
CA TYR A 157 15.44 4.26 -3.43
C TYR A 157 14.24 3.62 -2.71
#